data_AF-A0A850LTE9-F1
#
_entry.id   AF-A0A850LTE9-F1
#
_cell.length_a   1.000
_cell.length_b   1.000
_cell.length_c   1.000
_cell.angle_alpha   90.00
_cell.angle_beta   90.00
_cell.angle_gamma   90.00
#
_symmetry.space_group_name_H-M   'P 1'
#
loop_
_entity.id
_entity.type
_entity.pdbx_description
1 polymer ?
#
loop_
_entity_poly.entity_id
_entity_poly.type
_entity_poly.pdbx_seq_one_letter_code
_entity_poly.pdbx_strand_id
1 'polypeptide(L)'
;MEEEKDQLVEEEIITPEEEKIPKILPLKKVEEEEEILEERFYKIPLGRTKIAKRYKRAKRAINLVKEFLIRHFKPDILRIEPELNEYIWSRGIQKPPRSVKVRATKDRYGVVTAYLVK
;
A
#
# COMPACT_ATOMS: atom_id res chain seq x y z
N MET A 1 62.66 -26.81 -11.05
CA MET A 1 61.99 -27.57 -12.11
C MET A 1 60.91 -28.35 -11.42
N GLU A 2 59.63 -28.10 -11.54
CA GLU A 2 58.76 -27.24 -12.36
C GLU A 2 57.42 -27.39 -11.60
N GLU A 3 56.75 -26.30 -11.23
CA GLU A 3 55.55 -25.85 -11.96
C GLU A 3 54.44 -26.94 -11.90
N GLU A 4 53.29 -26.79 -11.26
CA GLU A 4 52.37 -25.66 -11.00
C GLU A 4 51.63 -25.98 -9.68
N LYS A 5 51.52 -25.08 -8.68
CA LYS A 5 50.64 -23.89 -8.66
C LYS A 5 49.18 -24.32 -8.92
N ASP A 6 48.24 -24.27 -8.00
CA ASP A 6 47.88 -23.26 -6.99
C ASP A 6 47.11 -24.00 -5.87
N GLN A 7 47.44 -23.90 -4.58
CA GLN A 7 47.00 -22.87 -3.63
C GLN A 7 45.57 -22.32 -3.81
N LEU A 8 44.95 -21.97 -2.67
CA LEU A 8 43.61 -21.41 -2.41
C LEU A 8 42.60 -22.50 -1.99
N VAL A 9 42.38 -22.82 -0.71
CA VAL A 9 41.89 -22.01 0.42
C VAL A 9 40.45 -21.52 0.19
N GLU A 10 39.62 -21.75 1.22
CA GLU A 10 38.25 -21.26 1.46
C GLU A 10 37.13 -22.01 0.70
N GLU A 11 36.44 -22.89 1.42
CA GLU A 11 35.09 -22.61 1.98
C GLU A 11 34.06 -22.40 0.87
N GLU A 12 33.30 -23.45 0.55
CA GLU A 12 31.88 -23.27 0.28
C GLU A 12 31.11 -24.51 0.76
N ILE A 13 30.41 -24.27 1.86
CA ILE A 13 29.38 -25.09 2.46
C ILE A 13 28.19 -25.09 1.49
N ILE A 14 27.35 -26.13 1.61
CA ILE A 14 25.90 -26.19 1.34
C ILE A 14 25.55 -27.22 0.26
N THR A 15 24.92 -28.28 0.76
CA THR A 15 24.28 -29.37 0.04
C THR A 15 23.17 -28.88 -0.89
N PRO A 16 23.02 -29.49 -2.08
CA PRO A 16 22.02 -29.10 -3.09
C PRO A 16 20.61 -29.54 -2.68
N GLU A 17 19.88 -28.66 -2.00
CA GLU A 17 18.48 -28.88 -1.58
C GLU A 17 17.47 -27.98 -2.33
N GLU A 18 17.87 -27.34 -3.44
CA GLU A 18 16.99 -26.41 -4.18
C GLU A 18 16.21 -27.01 -5.36
N GLU A 19 16.26 -28.33 -5.58
CA GLU A 19 15.41 -28.99 -6.60
C GLU A 19 14.05 -29.48 -6.06
N LYS A 20 13.46 -28.75 -5.11
CA LYS A 20 12.02 -28.77 -4.85
C LYS A 20 11.46 -27.39 -5.06
N ILE A 21 11.35 -27.01 -6.33
CA ILE A 21 10.36 -26.03 -6.77
C ILE A 21 9.12 -26.83 -7.20
N PRO A 22 8.18 -27.19 -6.29
CA PRO A 22 6.88 -27.62 -6.71
C PRO A 22 6.19 -26.39 -7.32
N LYS A 23 6.17 -26.38 -8.66
CA LYS A 23 5.13 -25.83 -9.53
C LYS A 23 4.04 -25.11 -8.74
N ILE A 24 4.28 -23.83 -8.48
CA ILE A 24 3.38 -22.95 -7.72
C ILE A 24 2.03 -22.97 -8.43
N LEU A 25 1.09 -23.66 -7.81
CA LEU A 25 -0.30 -23.74 -8.25
C LEU A 25 -0.88 -22.31 -8.32
N PRO A 26 -1.39 -21.86 -9.47
CA PRO A 26 -2.17 -20.63 -9.58
C PRO A 26 -3.63 -20.87 -9.14
N LEU A 27 -3.83 -21.50 -7.98
CA LEU A 27 -5.15 -21.86 -7.44
C LEU A 27 -5.46 -21.21 -6.08
N LYS A 28 -4.46 -20.64 -5.39
CA LYS A 28 -4.68 -19.82 -4.19
C LYS A 28 -5.19 -18.40 -4.49
N LYS A 29 -5.82 -18.23 -5.64
CA LYS A 29 -6.36 -16.96 -6.13
C LYS A 29 -7.84 -16.77 -5.76
N VAL A 30 -8.48 -17.67 -5.00
CA VAL A 30 -9.96 -17.71 -4.90
C VAL A 30 -10.56 -17.96 -3.50
N GLU A 31 -9.91 -18.62 -2.53
CA GLU A 31 -10.70 -19.26 -1.43
C GLU A 31 -10.90 -18.48 -0.12
N GLU A 32 -10.27 -17.34 0.08
CA GLU A 32 -10.74 -16.36 1.07
C GLU A 32 -10.79 -15.04 0.29
N GLU A 33 -11.91 -14.62 -0.29
CA GLU A 33 -12.96 -13.97 0.51
C GLU A 33 -12.36 -13.41 1.80
N GLU A 34 -11.46 -12.42 1.69
CA GLU A 34 -11.57 -11.30 2.63
C GLU A 34 -13.02 -10.85 2.48
N GLU A 35 -13.88 -11.37 3.35
CA GLU A 35 -15.30 -11.11 3.34
C GLU A 35 -15.43 -9.60 3.53
N ILE A 36 -15.65 -8.91 2.41
CA ILE A 36 -15.79 -7.48 2.41
C ILE A 36 -17.11 -7.19 3.10
N LEU A 37 -17.03 -6.90 4.39
CA LEU A 37 -18.22 -6.68 5.22
C LEU A 37 -18.97 -5.44 4.75
N GLU A 38 -18.22 -4.39 4.44
CA GLU A 38 -18.80 -3.13 4.02
C GLU A 38 -17.95 -2.47 2.93
N GLU A 39 -18.58 -2.23 1.79
CA GLU A 39 -18.10 -1.31 0.76
C GLU A 39 -18.88 -0.01 0.81
N ARG A 40 -18.16 1.11 0.82
CA ARG A 40 -18.80 2.43 0.70
C ARG A 40 -18.01 3.33 -0.24
N PHE A 41 -18.76 4.08 -1.04
CA PHE A 41 -18.22 5.11 -1.92
C PHE A 41 -18.41 6.48 -1.27
N TYR A 42 -17.31 7.19 -1.07
CA TYR A 42 -17.33 8.52 -0.46
C TYR A 42 -16.67 9.55 -1.35
N LYS A 43 -17.26 10.75 -1.40
CA LYS A 43 -16.60 11.94 -1.92
C LYS A 43 -16.05 12.74 -0.75
N ILE A 44 -14.75 12.64 -0.51
CA ILE A 44 -14.08 13.31 0.61
C ILE A 44 -13.73 14.76 0.21
N PRO A 45 -14.29 15.77 0.89
CA PRO A 45 -13.94 17.16 0.61
C PRO A 45 -12.61 17.53 1.26
N LEU A 46 -11.57 17.78 0.46
CA LEU A 46 -10.25 18.21 0.92
C LEU A 46 -10.14 19.73 1.12
N GLY A 47 -11.27 20.42 1.17
CA GLY A 47 -11.30 21.88 1.16
C GLY A 47 -10.60 22.54 2.35
N ARG A 48 -10.57 21.83 3.49
CA ARG A 48 -9.91 22.26 4.74
C ARG A 48 -8.39 22.31 4.63
N THR A 49 -7.79 21.70 3.60
CA THR A 49 -6.33 21.76 3.36
C THR A 49 -5.82 23.19 3.17
N LYS A 50 -6.66 24.12 2.69
CA LYS A 50 -6.29 25.53 2.47
C LYS A 50 -5.91 26.27 3.76
N ILE A 51 -6.38 25.80 4.93
CA ILE A 51 -6.07 26.35 6.25
C ILE A 51 -4.57 26.18 6.56
N ALA A 52 -3.98 25.09 6.09
CA ALA A 52 -2.55 24.84 6.28
C ALA A 52 -1.69 25.72 5.35
N LYS A 53 -0.47 26.03 5.81
CA LYS A 53 0.57 26.69 5.01
C LYS A 53 0.78 25.98 3.67
N ARG A 54 1.10 26.73 2.63
CA ARG A 54 1.11 26.26 1.23
C ARG A 54 1.93 24.97 1.03
N TYR A 55 3.11 24.88 1.63
CA TYR A 55 4.01 23.72 1.54
C TYR A 55 3.60 22.52 2.40
N LYS A 56 2.50 22.57 3.16
CA LYS A 56 2.02 21.44 3.98
C LYS A 56 0.68 20.87 3.49
N ARG A 57 0.14 21.36 2.38
CA ARG A 57 -1.25 21.10 1.98
C ARG A 57 -1.49 19.67 1.54
N ALA A 58 -0.64 19.10 0.68
CA ALA A 58 -0.76 17.69 0.28
C ALA A 58 -0.64 16.73 1.47
N LYS A 59 0.35 16.96 2.36
CA LYS A 59 0.45 16.21 3.63
C LYS A 59 -0.83 16.33 4.47
N ARG A 60 -1.39 17.54 4.59
CA ARG A 60 -2.66 17.74 5.32
C ARG A 60 -3.83 17.04 4.64
N ALA A 61 -3.84 16.94 3.30
CA ALA A 61 -4.88 16.25 2.54
C ALA A 61 -4.95 14.77 2.90
N ILE A 62 -3.80 14.08 2.93
CA ILE A 62 -3.71 12.68 3.34
C ILE A 62 -4.23 12.51 4.76
N ASN A 63 -3.79 13.38 5.68
CA ASN A 63 -4.27 13.32 7.07
C ASN A 63 -5.79 13.51 7.15
N LEU A 64 -6.38 14.36 6.30
CA LEU A 64 -7.82 14.55 6.27
C LEU A 64 -8.55 13.30 5.76
N VAL A 65 -7.99 12.61 4.76
CA VAL A 65 -8.53 11.31 4.30
C VAL A 65 -8.46 10.29 5.43
N LYS A 66 -7.33 10.21 6.15
CA LYS A 66 -7.18 9.32 7.31
C LYS A 66 -8.20 9.64 8.40
N GLU A 67 -8.34 10.90 8.80
CA GLU A 67 -9.33 11.36 9.78
C GLU A 67 -10.76 11.00 9.35
N PHE A 68 -11.07 11.12 8.06
CA PHE A 68 -12.38 10.77 7.52
C PHE A 68 -12.64 9.27 7.67
N LEU A 69 -11.69 8.42 7.27
CA LEU A 69 -11.84 6.97 7.35
C LEU A 69 -11.91 6.48 8.80
N ILE A 70 -11.09 7.05 9.69
CA ILE A 70 -11.12 6.75 11.13
C ILE A 70 -12.50 7.07 11.72
N ARG A 71 -13.09 8.21 11.35
CA ARG A 71 -14.40 8.61 11.86
C ARG A 71 -15.54 7.68 11.41
N HIS A 72 -15.52 7.23 10.16
CA HIS A 72 -16.64 6.49 9.57
C HIS A 72 -16.55 4.99 9.77
N PHE A 73 -15.36 4.40 9.58
CA PHE A 73 -15.20 2.94 9.64
C PHE A 73 -14.62 2.43 10.96
N LYS A 74 -13.99 3.32 11.74
CA LYS A 74 -13.24 2.99 12.97
C LYS A 74 -12.31 1.77 12.75
N PRO A 75 -11.32 1.89 11.84
CA PRO A 75 -10.41 0.79 11.55
C PRO A 75 -9.38 0.62 12.66
N ASP A 76 -8.93 -0.62 12.86
CA ASP A 76 -7.76 -0.92 13.68
C ASP A 76 -6.48 -0.62 12.89
N ILE A 77 -6.47 -1.00 11.61
CA ILE A 77 -5.36 -0.75 10.68
C ILE A 77 -5.90 -0.07 9.42
N LEU A 78 -5.26 1.02 9.02
CA LEU A 78 -5.63 1.78 7.83
C LEU A 78 -4.56 1.66 6.73
N ARG A 79 -4.97 1.14 5.58
CA ARG A 79 -4.15 1.05 4.37
C ARG A 79 -4.69 2.00 3.29
N ILE A 80 -3.78 2.76 2.70
CA ILE A 80 -4.09 3.67 1.59
C ILE A 80 -3.33 3.15 0.38
N GLU A 81 -4.04 2.86 -0.69
CA GLU A 81 -3.43 2.46 -1.95
C GLU A 81 -2.51 3.57 -2.50
N PRO A 82 -1.36 3.23 -3.12
CA PRO A 82 -0.45 4.21 -3.70
C PRO A 82 -1.13 5.09 -4.76
N GLU A 83 -2.06 4.55 -5.55
CA GLU A 83 -2.79 5.31 -6.58
C GLU A 83 -3.55 6.51 -5.97
N LEU A 84 -4.19 6.31 -4.82
CA LEU A 84 -4.90 7.37 -4.10
C LEU A 84 -3.91 8.45 -3.60
N ASN A 85 -2.74 8.03 -3.12
CA ASN A 85 -1.71 8.96 -2.70
C ASN A 85 -1.16 9.76 -3.89
N GLU A 86 -0.77 9.10 -4.97
CA GLU A 86 -0.28 9.73 -6.19
C GLU A 86 -1.27 10.74 -6.76
N TYR A 87 -2.56 10.39 -6.77
CA TYR A 87 -3.61 11.32 -7.21
C TYR A 87 -3.66 12.60 -6.36
N ILE A 88 -3.50 12.48 -5.03
CA ILE A 88 -3.42 13.64 -4.12
C ILE A 88 -2.18 14.49 -4.42
N TRP A 89 -1.06 13.87 -4.75
CA TRP A 89 0.21 14.53 -5.07
C TRP A 89 0.37 14.96 -6.54
N SER A 90 -0.56 14.60 -7.43
CA SER A 90 -0.49 14.85 -8.88
C SER A 90 -0.23 16.31 -9.28
N ARG A 91 -0.69 17.28 -8.47
CA ARG A 91 -0.52 18.73 -8.68
C ARG A 91 0.56 19.36 -7.79
N GLY A 92 1.39 18.52 -7.16
CA GLY A 92 2.43 18.89 -6.21
C GLY A 92 1.91 19.28 -4.83
N ILE A 93 2.84 19.65 -3.95
CA ILE A 93 2.58 19.86 -2.51
C ILE A 93 1.63 21.03 -2.21
N GLN A 94 1.57 22.02 -3.11
CA GLN A 94 0.91 23.31 -2.88
C GLN A 94 -0.58 23.31 -3.25
N LYS A 95 -0.98 22.45 -4.20
CA LYS A 95 -2.29 22.50 -4.86
C LYS A 95 -2.97 21.12 -4.89
N PRO A 96 -3.17 20.44 -3.75
CA PRO A 96 -3.89 19.17 -3.75
C PRO A 96 -5.31 19.33 -4.33
N PRO A 97 -5.90 18.27 -4.89
CA PRO A 97 -7.26 18.29 -5.45
C PRO A 97 -8.29 18.73 -4.39
N ARG A 98 -9.40 19.35 -4.84
CA ARG A 98 -10.42 19.92 -3.94
C ARG A 98 -11.30 18.87 -3.27
N SER A 99 -11.53 17.76 -3.96
CA SER A 99 -12.26 16.59 -3.47
C SER A 99 -11.70 15.33 -4.12
N VAL A 100 -11.76 14.21 -3.41
CA VAL A 100 -11.35 12.90 -3.92
C VAL A 100 -12.50 11.92 -3.72
N LYS A 101 -12.83 11.14 -4.75
CA LYS A 101 -13.76 10.01 -4.61
C LYS A 101 -12.95 8.79 -4.21
N VAL A 102 -13.36 8.15 -3.12
CA VAL A 102 -12.67 7.02 -2.51
C VAL A 102 -13.66 5.88 -2.36
N ARG A 103 -13.26 4.68 -2.75
CA ARG A 103 -13.93 3.44 -2.37
C ARG A 103 -13.20 2.91 -1.15
N ALA A 104 -13.92 2.73 -0.05
CA ALA A 104 -13.37 2.16 1.17
C ALA A 104 -14.00 0.79 1.39
N THR A 105 -13.14 -0.19 1.61
CA THR A 105 -13.47 -1.60 1.80
C THR A 105 -13.03 -1.96 3.21
N LYS A 106 -13.94 -2.52 4.02
CA LYS A 106 -13.63 -3.01 5.37
C LYS A 106 -13.63 -4.54 5.37
N ASP A 107 -12.54 -5.09 5.86
CA ASP A 107 -12.34 -6.53 5.98
C ASP A 107 -12.79 -7.02 7.36
N ARG A 108 -13.03 -8.33 7.49
CA ARG A 108 -13.43 -8.97 8.76
C ARG A 108 -12.44 -8.73 9.90
N TYR A 109 -11.16 -8.54 9.57
CA TYR A 109 -10.07 -8.27 10.53
C TYR A 109 -9.98 -6.79 10.97
N GLY A 110 -10.94 -5.94 10.58
CA GLY A 110 -10.94 -4.52 10.96
C GLY A 110 -9.94 -3.66 10.18
N VAL A 111 -9.30 -4.23 9.15
CA VAL A 111 -8.46 -3.51 8.20
C VAL A 111 -9.37 -2.75 7.24
N VAL A 112 -9.04 -1.49 6.98
CA VAL A 112 -9.73 -0.70 5.96
C VAL A 112 -8.75 -0.31 4.89
N THR A 113 -9.08 -0.66 3.65
CA THR A 113 -8.29 -0.32 2.46
C THR A 113 -9.04 0.73 1.65
N ALA A 114 -8.34 1.82 1.32
CA ALA A 114 -8.89 2.95 0.58
C ALA A 114 -8.34 2.99 -0.85
N TYR A 115 -9.25 2.89 -1.82
CA TYR A 115 -8.99 2.90 -3.26
C TYR A 115 -9.43 4.22 -3.89
N LEU A 116 -8.72 4.65 -4.93
CA LEU A 116 -9.14 5.77 -5.76
C LEU A 116 -10.29 5.35 -6.68
N VAL A 117 -11.29 6.23 -6.84
CA VAL A 117 -12.33 6.07 -7.86
C VAL A 117 -12.22 7.23 -8.83
N LYS A 118 -12.06 6.92 -10.12
CA LYS A 118 -11.88 7.90 -11.18
C LYS A 118 -13.19 8.61 -11.55
#